data_AF-A0A2V7N064-F1
#
_entry.id   AF-A0A2V7N064-F1
#
_cell.length_a   1.000
_cell.length_b   1.000
_cell.length_c   1.000
_cell.angle_alpha   90.00
_cell.angle_beta   90.00
_cell.angle_gamma   90.00
#
_symmetry.space_group_name_H-M   'P 1'
#
loop_
_entity.id
_entity.type
_entity.pdbx_description
1 polymer ?
#
loop_
_entity_poly.entity_id
_entity_poly.type
_entity_poly.pdbx_seq_one_letter_code
_entity_poly.pdbx_strand_id
1 'polypeptide(L)'
;MRESSPHGLTERRRAILRQASAALRGRLVTLWRVRRWGPAVAEVASAAAPPPDAIEFDVAGVLRRWGRVLCDESLWLGCRLGAHRWHVAPVRDDLPTPPPAAIERRSPERLTLELCGLSLGALERLWTAADQATVYLCAALDVLDGCLWHVREATGLSIVTRAHLLADLAAVATAIDDVLSPSA
;
A
#
# COMPACT_ATOMS: atom_id res chain seq x y z
N MET A 1 10.97 14.48 11.40
CA MET A 1 11.41 14.41 9.99
C MET A 1 10.43 13.51 9.27
N ARG A 2 9.66 14.07 8.33
CA ARG A 2 8.51 13.45 7.66
C ARG A 2 8.94 12.16 6.96
N GLU A 3 8.42 11.01 7.38
CA GLU A 3 8.32 9.85 6.50
C GLU A 3 7.31 10.24 5.42
N SER A 4 7.79 10.83 4.33
CA SER A 4 6.98 11.11 3.15
C SER A 4 6.22 9.83 2.79
N SER A 5 4.89 9.91 2.68
CA SER A 5 3.96 8.79 2.48
C SER A 5 4.50 7.59 1.63
N PRO A 6 5.17 7.77 0.48
CA PRO A 6 5.71 6.62 -0.28
C PRO A 6 6.88 5.88 0.39
N HIS A 7 7.70 6.56 1.20
CA HIS A 7 8.83 5.95 1.91
C HIS A 7 8.34 5.02 3.02
N GLY A 8 7.33 5.46 3.80
CA GLY A 8 6.73 4.64 4.85
C GLY A 8 6.08 3.35 4.31
N LEU A 9 5.35 3.45 3.20
CA LEU A 9 4.79 2.27 2.52
C LEU A 9 5.87 1.32 2.01
N THR A 10 6.94 1.86 1.42
CA THR A 10 8.08 1.08 0.92
C THR A 10 8.79 0.31 2.04
N GLU A 11 9.03 0.95 3.19
CA GLU A 11 9.64 0.29 4.35
C GLU A 11 8.75 -0.81 4.92
N ARG A 12 7.43 -0.56 5.04
CA ARG A 12 6.47 -1.57 5.51
C ARG A 12 6.38 -2.76 4.55
N ARG A 13 6.31 -2.51 3.24
CA ARG A 13 6.40 -3.56 2.20
C ARG A 13 7.68 -4.37 2.40
N ARG A 14 8.83 -3.71 2.52
CA ARG A 14 10.12 -4.40 2.74
C ARG A 14 10.13 -5.24 4.01
N ALA A 15 9.56 -4.75 5.10
CA ALA A 15 9.47 -5.49 6.36
C ALA A 15 8.70 -6.81 6.20
N ILE A 16 7.56 -6.79 5.50
CA ILE A 16 6.80 -8.01 5.17
C ILE A 16 7.63 -8.95 4.30
N LEU A 17 8.30 -8.42 3.26
CA LEU A 17 9.17 -9.24 2.40
C LEU A 17 10.33 -9.88 3.17
N ARG A 18 10.91 -9.19 4.17
CA ARG A 18 11.96 -9.75 5.04
C ARG A 18 11.45 -10.93 5.88
N GLN A 19 10.23 -10.85 6.39
CA GLN A 19 9.61 -11.97 7.13
C GLN A 19 9.40 -13.18 6.20
N ALA A 20 8.89 -12.96 5.00
CA ALA A 20 8.75 -14.02 4.00
C ALA A 20 10.10 -14.62 3.60
N SER A 21 11.12 -13.79 3.43
CA SER A 21 12.50 -14.22 3.15
C SER A 21 13.04 -15.13 4.27
N ALA A 22 12.87 -14.74 5.54
CA ALA A 22 13.27 -15.55 6.69
C ALA A 22 12.58 -16.92 6.68
N ALA A 23 11.27 -16.97 6.46
CA ALA A 23 10.51 -18.21 6.32
C ALA A 23 10.95 -19.06 5.12
N LEU A 24 11.43 -18.42 4.05
CA LEU A 24 11.99 -19.06 2.86
C LEU A 24 13.49 -19.33 2.97
N ARG A 25 14.05 -19.41 4.19
CA ARG A 25 15.47 -19.72 4.46
C ARG A 25 16.44 -18.67 3.91
N GLY A 26 16.09 -17.40 4.05
CA GLY A 26 16.90 -16.26 3.61
C GLY A 26 16.90 -16.03 2.10
N ARG A 27 16.03 -16.71 1.35
CA ARG A 27 15.93 -16.52 -0.11
C ARG A 27 15.35 -15.14 -0.41
N LEU A 28 15.85 -14.52 -1.48
CA LEU A 28 15.37 -13.21 -1.92
C LEU A 28 13.90 -13.31 -2.35
N VAL A 29 13.07 -12.47 -1.74
CA VAL A 29 11.69 -12.22 -2.16
C VAL A 29 11.62 -10.80 -2.70
N THR A 30 11.01 -10.65 -3.86
CA THR A 30 10.83 -9.36 -4.54
C THR A 30 9.37 -9.16 -4.91
N LEU A 31 8.94 -7.91 -4.87
CA LEU A 31 7.64 -7.44 -5.30
C LEU A 31 7.81 -6.76 -6.66
N TRP A 32 7.03 -7.20 -7.64
CA TRP A 32 7.00 -6.65 -8.98
C TRP A 32 5.65 -6.01 -9.27
N ARG A 33 5.66 -4.90 -10.01
CA ARG A 33 4.47 -4.30 -10.61
C ARG A 33 4.43 -4.61 -12.10
N VAL A 34 3.34 -5.22 -12.55
CA VAL A 34 3.08 -5.44 -13.97
C VAL A 34 2.63 -4.13 -14.61
N ARG A 35 3.13 -3.84 -15.81
CA ARG A 35 2.69 -2.72 -16.65
C ARG A 35 1.96 -3.24 -17.88
N ARG A 36 0.93 -2.53 -18.34
CA ARG A 36 0.10 -2.88 -19.51
C ARG A 36 0.91 -3.23 -20.75
N TRP A 37 1.93 -2.42 -21.02
CA TRP A 37 2.77 -2.50 -22.22
C TRP A 37 4.24 -2.52 -21.84
N GLY A 38 4.66 -3.54 -21.10
CA GLY A 38 6.07 -3.65 -20.72
C GLY A 38 6.42 -4.87 -19.89
N PRO A 39 7.71 -5.01 -19.52
CA PRO A 39 8.16 -5.93 -18.50
C PRO A 39 7.61 -5.51 -17.13
N ALA A 40 7.54 -6.46 -16.21
CA ALA A 40 7.24 -6.13 -14.81
C ALA A 40 8.44 -5.39 -14.19
N VAL A 41 8.17 -4.37 -13.38
CA VAL A 41 9.20 -3.56 -12.71
C VAL A 41 9.31 -4.02 -11.26
N ALA A 42 10.54 -4.28 -10.79
CA ALA A 42 10.78 -4.58 -9.38
C ALA A 42 10.58 -3.31 -8.54
N GLU A 43 9.63 -3.34 -7.61
CA GLU A 43 9.28 -2.20 -6.75
C GLU A 43 10.10 -2.23 -5.45
N VAL A 44 10.11 -3.39 -4.79
CA VAL A 44 10.77 -3.58 -3.49
C VAL A 44 11.29 -5.01 -3.40
N ALA A 45 12.49 -5.17 -2.85
CA ALA A 45 13.01 -6.48 -2.48
C ALA A 45 13.21 -6.57 -0.96
N SER A 46 13.20 -7.79 -0.44
CA SER A 46 13.50 -8.10 0.97
C SER A 46 14.89 -7.61 1.40
N ALA A 47 15.89 -7.69 0.51
CA ALA A 47 17.20 -7.09 0.72
C ALA A 47 17.18 -5.59 0.33
N ALA A 48 17.89 -4.75 1.08
CA ALA A 48 17.97 -3.31 0.82
C ALA A 48 18.71 -2.99 -0.49
N ALA A 49 19.75 -3.77 -0.81
CA ALA A 49 20.51 -3.66 -2.05
C ALA A 49 20.67 -5.06 -2.68
N PRO A 50 19.62 -5.57 -3.36
CA PRO A 50 19.68 -6.88 -3.99
C PRO A 50 20.64 -6.86 -5.20
N PRO A 51 21.35 -7.95 -5.48
CA PRO A 51 22.10 -8.10 -6.73
C PRO A 51 21.17 -7.94 -7.96
N PRO A 52 21.57 -7.21 -9.01
CA PRO A 52 20.72 -6.98 -10.19
C PRO A 52 20.21 -8.27 -10.84
N ASP A 53 21.07 -9.27 -10.97
CA ASP A 53 20.77 -10.60 -11.52
C ASP A 53 19.75 -11.40 -10.68
N ALA A 54 19.61 -11.04 -9.40
CA ALA A 54 18.67 -11.69 -8.49
C ALA A 54 17.23 -11.14 -8.64
N ILE A 55 17.07 -9.95 -9.23
CA ILE A 55 15.78 -9.30 -9.48
C ILE A 55 15.41 -9.22 -10.97
N GLU A 56 16.36 -9.56 -11.86
CA GLU A 56 16.15 -9.67 -13.31
C GLU A 56 15.37 -10.95 -13.63
N PHE A 57 14.05 -10.88 -13.45
CA PHE A 57 13.11 -11.95 -13.76
C PHE A 57 11.88 -11.36 -14.47
N ASP A 58 11.63 -11.81 -15.70
CA ASP A 58 10.45 -11.42 -16.48
C ASP A 58 9.19 -12.11 -15.95
N VAL A 59 8.72 -11.63 -14.78
CA VAL A 59 7.47 -12.10 -14.14
C VAL A 59 6.30 -12.01 -15.12
N ALA A 60 6.18 -10.88 -15.83
CA ALA A 60 5.06 -10.65 -16.75
C ALA A 60 5.06 -11.66 -17.89
N GLY A 61 6.20 -11.88 -18.56
CA GLY A 61 6.30 -12.87 -19.62
C GLY A 61 6.10 -14.29 -19.13
N VAL A 62 6.60 -14.66 -17.95
CA VAL A 62 6.34 -16.00 -17.36
C VAL A 62 4.85 -16.21 -17.11
N LEU A 63 4.18 -15.24 -16.48
CA LEU A 63 2.75 -15.35 -16.18
C LEU A 63 1.90 -15.41 -17.45
N ARG A 64 2.24 -14.61 -18.48
CA ARG A 64 1.60 -14.68 -19.81
C ARG A 64 1.79 -16.06 -20.45
N ARG A 65 2.99 -16.64 -20.40
CA ARG A 65 3.26 -18.00 -20.90
C ARG A 65 2.46 -19.08 -20.19
N TRP A 66 2.14 -18.88 -18.91
CA TRP A 66 1.24 -19.76 -18.14
C TRP A 66 -0.25 -19.48 -18.38
N GLY A 67 -0.60 -18.61 -19.34
CA GLY A 67 -1.97 -18.28 -19.69
C GLY A 67 -2.68 -17.43 -18.64
N ARG A 68 -1.95 -16.70 -17.78
CA ARG A 68 -2.56 -15.77 -16.81
C ARG A 68 -2.92 -14.46 -17.48
N VAL A 69 -4.15 -14.00 -17.23
CA VAL A 69 -4.57 -12.64 -17.54
C VAL A 69 -3.95 -11.72 -16.50
N LEU A 70 -3.17 -10.75 -16.95
CA LEU A 70 -2.53 -9.76 -16.08
C LEU A 70 -3.29 -8.45 -16.15
N CYS A 71 -3.71 -7.96 -14.99
CA CYS A 71 -4.25 -6.61 -14.87
C CYS A 71 -3.11 -5.60 -14.88
N ASP A 72 -3.35 -4.43 -15.47
CA ASP A 72 -2.43 -3.31 -15.40
C ASP A 72 -2.21 -2.89 -13.94
N GLU A 73 -1.00 -2.47 -13.60
CA GLU A 73 -0.55 -2.12 -12.25
C GLU A 73 -0.66 -3.24 -11.20
N SER A 74 -1.00 -4.48 -11.59
CA SER A 74 -1.10 -5.59 -10.63
C SER A 74 0.25 -5.93 -10.01
N LEU A 75 0.21 -6.25 -8.72
CA LEU A 75 1.38 -6.57 -7.91
C LEU A 75 1.57 -8.08 -7.76
N TRP A 76 2.81 -8.53 -7.92
CA TRP A 76 3.18 -9.94 -7.87
C TRP A 76 4.44 -10.14 -7.05
N LEU A 77 4.42 -11.17 -6.22
CA LEU A 77 5.58 -11.67 -5.51
C LEU A 77 6.29 -12.73 -6.34
N GLY A 78 7.59 -12.83 -6.13
CA GLY A 78 8.41 -13.89 -6.70
C GLY A 78 9.61 -14.21 -5.82
N CYS A 79 9.96 -15.48 -5.81
CA CYS A 79 11.13 -15.99 -5.11
C CYS A 79 11.77 -17.13 -5.93
N ARG A 80 13.09 -17.05 -6.08
CA ARG A 80 13.88 -18.09 -6.73
C ARG A 80 14.23 -19.17 -5.69
N LEU A 81 13.64 -20.36 -5.84
CA LEU A 81 13.83 -21.50 -4.93
C LEU A 81 14.95 -22.47 -5.35
N GLY A 82 15.57 -22.23 -6.50
CA GLY A 82 16.68 -22.99 -7.10
C GLY A 82 17.06 -22.38 -8.45
N ALA A 83 18.09 -22.90 -9.13
CA ALA A 83 18.68 -22.31 -10.35
C ALA A 83 17.65 -21.90 -11.41
N HIS A 84 16.60 -22.71 -11.61
CA HIS A 84 15.54 -22.44 -12.61
C HIS A 84 14.12 -22.56 -12.04
N ARG A 85 13.97 -22.61 -10.72
CA ARG A 85 12.67 -22.82 -10.07
C ARG A 85 12.18 -21.55 -9.40
N TRP A 86 11.29 -20.85 -10.08
CA TRP A 86 10.60 -19.69 -9.54
C TRP A 86 9.26 -20.10 -8.92
N HIS A 87 8.92 -19.48 -7.81
CA HIS A 87 7.56 -19.44 -7.31
C HIS A 87 7.10 -17.99 -7.34
N VAL A 88 5.86 -17.78 -7.77
CA VAL A 88 5.21 -16.47 -7.82
C VAL A 88 3.83 -16.57 -7.20
N ALA A 89 3.39 -15.48 -6.59
CA ALA A 89 2.07 -15.35 -6.00
C ALA A 89 1.54 -13.93 -6.26
N PRO A 90 0.24 -13.75 -6.56
CA PRO A 90 -0.33 -12.41 -6.67
C PRO A 90 -0.42 -11.75 -5.30
N VAL A 91 -0.22 -10.43 -5.25
CA VAL A 91 -0.72 -9.62 -4.14
C VAL A 91 -2.22 -9.49 -4.35
N ARG A 92 -2.99 -9.99 -3.38
CA ARG A 92 -4.43 -10.16 -3.51
C ARG A 92 -5.12 -9.78 -2.22
N ASP A 93 -6.38 -9.44 -2.36
CA ASP A 93 -7.20 -9.02 -1.23
C ASP A 93 -8.07 -10.13 -0.65
N ASP A 94 -8.44 -11.07 -1.52
CA ASP A 94 -9.28 -12.22 -1.26
C ASP A 94 -8.47 -13.44 -0.84
N LEU A 95 -9.01 -14.20 0.11
CA LEU A 95 -8.43 -15.48 0.46
C LEU A 95 -8.58 -16.46 -0.71
N PRO A 96 -7.52 -17.20 -1.08
CA PRO A 96 -7.64 -18.22 -2.10
C PRO A 96 -8.66 -19.28 -1.65
N THR A 97 -9.49 -19.75 -2.58
CA THR A 97 -10.47 -20.82 -2.32
C THR A 97 -9.76 -22.04 -1.70
N PRO A 98 -10.35 -22.66 -0.66
CA PRO A 98 -9.75 -23.85 -0.05
C PRO A 98 -9.59 -24.97 -1.09
N PRO A 99 -8.56 -25.82 -0.94
CA PRO A 99 -8.36 -26.93 -1.86
C PRO A 99 -9.59 -27.88 -1.84
N PRO A 100 -10.00 -28.45 -2.99
CA PRO A 100 -11.26 -29.19 -3.11
C PRO A 100 -11.44 -30.37 -2.13
N ALA A 101 -10.33 -30.95 -1.65
CA ALA A 101 -10.33 -32.07 -0.73
C ALA A 101 -9.95 -31.69 0.72
N ALA A 102 -9.89 -30.39 1.04
CA ALA A 102 -9.28 -29.85 2.28
C ALA A 102 -7.81 -30.26 2.52
N ILE A 103 -7.19 -30.96 1.57
CA ILE A 103 -5.78 -31.33 1.58
C ILE A 103 -5.01 -30.24 0.85
N GLU A 104 -4.08 -29.60 1.55
CA GLU A 104 -3.18 -28.63 0.96
C GLU A 104 -2.21 -29.33 -0.01
N ARG A 105 -2.23 -28.91 -1.28
CA ARG A 105 -1.39 -29.47 -2.36
C ARG A 105 -0.24 -28.54 -2.74
N ARG A 106 -0.24 -27.30 -2.25
CA ARG A 106 0.81 -26.32 -2.50
C ARG A 106 2.01 -26.63 -1.60
N SER A 107 3.21 -26.40 -2.11
CA SER A 107 4.43 -26.48 -1.32
C SER A 107 4.40 -25.44 -0.19
N PRO A 108 5.08 -25.70 0.95
CA PRO A 108 5.24 -24.72 2.01
C PRO A 108 5.77 -23.38 1.49
N GLU A 109 6.73 -23.40 0.55
CA GLU A 109 7.27 -22.17 -0.04
C GLU A 109 6.23 -21.39 -0.83
N ARG A 110 5.36 -22.09 -1.57
CA ARG A 110 4.26 -21.46 -2.28
C ARG A 110 3.26 -20.85 -1.31
N LEU A 111 2.93 -21.54 -0.22
CA LEU A 111 2.04 -21.01 0.82
C LEU A 111 2.61 -19.77 1.50
N THR A 112 3.91 -19.76 1.80
CA THR A 112 4.57 -18.57 2.37
C THR A 112 4.43 -17.36 1.45
N LEU A 113 4.62 -17.52 0.14
CA LEU A 113 4.43 -16.43 -0.81
C LEU A 113 2.96 -16.00 -0.93
N GLU A 114 2.02 -16.93 -0.89
CA GLU A 114 0.59 -16.61 -0.90
C GLU A 114 0.16 -15.81 0.34
N LEU A 115 0.62 -16.21 1.53
CA LEU A 115 0.38 -15.49 2.78
C LEU A 115 1.03 -14.10 2.75
N CYS A 116 2.26 -14.00 2.25
CA CYS A 116 2.93 -12.72 2.05
C CYS A 116 2.14 -11.83 1.09
N GLY A 117 1.57 -12.39 0.02
CA GLY A 117 0.73 -11.67 -0.95
C GLY A 117 -0.55 -11.13 -0.32
N LEU A 118 -1.18 -11.91 0.57
CA LEU A 118 -2.34 -11.49 1.36
C LEU A 118 -2.00 -10.38 2.36
N SER A 119 -0.87 -10.51 3.09
CA SER A 119 -0.41 -9.48 4.02
C SER A 119 -0.11 -8.16 3.31
N LEU A 120 0.49 -8.22 2.12
CA LEU A 120 0.71 -7.05 1.28
C LEU A 120 -0.61 -6.46 0.80
N GLY A 121 -1.55 -7.27 0.31
CA GLY A 121 -2.86 -6.76 -0.13
C GLY A 121 -3.59 -6.02 0.99
N ALA A 122 -3.60 -6.59 2.21
CA ALA A 122 -4.14 -5.90 3.38
C ALA A 122 -3.43 -4.57 3.68
N LEU A 123 -2.09 -4.51 3.57
CA LEU A 123 -1.33 -3.28 3.71
C LEU A 123 -1.69 -2.24 2.63
N GLU A 124 -1.81 -2.64 1.37
CA GLU A 124 -2.19 -1.76 0.25
C GLU A 124 -3.58 -1.15 0.46
N ARG A 125 -4.55 -1.95 0.92
CA ARG A 125 -5.90 -1.48 1.23
C ARG A 125 -5.91 -0.47 2.37
N LEU A 126 -5.20 -0.78 3.47
CA LEU A 126 -5.09 0.12 4.61
C LEU A 126 -4.43 1.45 4.21
N TRP A 127 -3.39 1.37 3.38
CA TRP A 127 -2.70 2.56 2.91
C TRP A 127 -3.59 3.42 2.00
N THR A 128 -4.28 2.81 1.04
CA THR A 128 -5.22 3.51 0.16
C THR A 128 -6.35 4.17 0.96
N ALA A 129 -6.87 3.49 2.00
CA ALA A 129 -7.90 4.07 2.86
C ALA A 129 -7.39 5.28 3.66
N ALA A 130 -6.16 5.20 4.18
CA ALA A 130 -5.53 6.31 4.90
C ALA A 130 -5.23 7.51 3.99
N ASP A 131 -4.75 7.25 2.78
CA ASP A 131 -4.51 8.29 1.76
C ASP A 131 -5.81 8.99 1.36
N GLN A 132 -6.87 8.21 1.12
CA GLN A 132 -8.20 8.77 0.82
C GLN A 132 -8.78 9.58 1.97
N ALA A 133 -8.62 9.13 3.22
CA ALA A 133 -9.04 9.89 4.40
C ALA A 133 -8.28 11.23 4.51
N THR A 134 -6.98 11.22 4.21
CA THR A 134 -6.14 12.43 4.16
C THR A 134 -6.69 13.42 3.13
N VAL A 135 -7.04 12.96 1.93
CA VAL A 135 -7.65 13.80 0.88
C VAL A 135 -8.96 14.43 1.37
N TYR A 136 -9.84 13.66 2.03
CA TYR A 136 -11.10 14.19 2.55
C TYR A 136 -10.89 15.21 3.67
N LEU A 137 -9.94 15.00 4.56
CA LEU A 137 -9.62 15.94 5.63
C LEU A 137 -9.03 17.25 5.08
N CYS A 138 -8.14 17.18 4.09
CA CYS A 138 -7.64 18.37 3.39
C CYS A 138 -8.79 19.16 2.72
N ALA A 139 -9.68 18.47 2.01
CA ALA A 139 -10.84 19.12 1.40
C ALA A 139 -11.79 19.74 2.46
N ALA A 140 -11.93 19.12 3.63
CA ALA A 140 -12.71 19.67 4.73
C ALA A 140 -12.06 20.95 5.30
N LEU A 141 -10.74 21.00 5.40
CA LEU A 141 -10.01 22.22 5.79
C LEU A 141 -10.24 23.36 4.79
N ASP A 142 -10.16 23.08 3.49
CA ASP A 142 -10.42 24.09 2.45
C ASP A 142 -11.85 24.68 2.57
N VAL A 143 -12.84 23.82 2.87
CA VAL A 143 -14.22 24.26 3.11
C VAL A 143 -14.32 25.11 4.39
N LEU A 144 -13.66 24.70 5.47
CA LEU A 144 -13.64 25.47 6.73
C LEU A 144 -13.01 26.85 6.54
N ASP A 145 -11.94 26.95 5.76
CA ASP A 145 -11.32 28.24 5.41
C ASP A 145 -12.30 29.16 4.66
N GLY A 146 -13.07 28.60 3.72
CA GLY A 146 -14.15 29.32 3.05
C GLY A 146 -15.24 29.79 4.01
N CYS A 147 -15.70 28.92 4.92
CA CYS A 147 -16.67 29.28 5.96
C CYS A 147 -16.13 30.40 6.87
N LEU A 148 -14.86 30.32 7.25
CA LEU A 148 -14.20 31.30 8.10
C LEU A 148 -14.15 32.67 7.41
N TRP A 149 -13.82 32.69 6.12
CA TRP A 149 -13.91 33.89 5.29
C TRP A 149 -15.33 34.46 5.27
N HIS A 150 -16.35 33.63 5.01
CA HIS A 150 -17.74 34.07 4.98
C HIS A 150 -18.21 34.65 6.32
N VAL A 151 -17.86 34.04 7.45
CA VAL A 151 -18.24 34.55 8.79
C VAL A 151 -17.58 35.89 9.09
N ARG A 152 -16.34 36.11 8.63
CA ARG A 152 -15.63 37.39 8.78
C ARG A 152 -16.30 38.52 7.99
N GLU A 153 -16.71 38.24 6.75
CA GLU A 153 -17.29 39.23 5.83
C GLU A 153 -18.81 39.41 5.98
N ALA A 154 -19.50 38.48 6.63
CA ALA A 154 -20.95 38.49 6.74
C ALA A 154 -21.48 39.74 7.47
N THR A 155 -22.31 40.51 6.77
CA THR A 155 -23.03 41.66 7.32
C THR A 155 -24.26 41.19 8.12
N GLY A 156 -24.64 41.93 9.16
CA GLY A 156 -25.81 41.61 10.00
C GLY A 156 -25.58 40.59 11.13
N LEU A 157 -24.37 40.04 11.27
CA LEU A 157 -24.00 39.26 12.46
C LEU A 157 -23.66 40.17 13.64
N SER A 158 -24.15 39.83 14.82
CA SER A 158 -23.68 40.46 16.06
C SER A 158 -22.20 40.09 16.31
N ILE A 159 -21.47 40.95 17.02
CA ILE A 159 -20.06 40.71 17.40
C ILE A 159 -19.93 39.40 18.19
N VAL A 160 -20.86 39.16 19.11
CA VAL A 160 -20.86 37.96 19.97
C VAL A 160 -21.10 36.70 19.15
N THR A 161 -22.12 36.70 18.28
CA THR A 161 -22.41 35.57 17.40
C THR A 161 -21.25 35.27 16.46
N ARG A 162 -20.63 36.30 15.89
CA ARG A 162 -19.44 36.14 15.03
C ARG A 162 -18.28 35.51 15.80
N ALA A 163 -18.01 35.97 17.01
CA ALA A 163 -16.92 35.44 17.84
C ALA A 163 -17.13 33.95 18.15
N HIS A 164 -18.35 33.53 18.49
CA HIS A 164 -18.67 32.12 18.74
C HIS A 164 -18.45 31.25 17.50
N LEU A 165 -18.99 31.67 16.34
CA LEU A 165 -18.83 30.91 15.09
C LEU A 165 -17.36 30.75 14.68
N LEU A 166 -16.55 31.81 14.83
CA LEU A 166 -15.13 31.74 14.53
C LEU A 166 -14.37 30.81 15.49
N ALA A 167 -14.75 30.79 16.78
CA ALA A 167 -14.16 29.90 17.76
C ALA A 167 -14.48 28.42 17.45
N ASP A 168 -15.74 28.13 17.09
CA ASP A 168 -16.16 26.77 16.73
C ASP A 168 -15.44 26.27 15.46
N LEU A 169 -15.38 27.11 14.42
CA LEU A 169 -14.66 26.77 13.17
C LEU A 169 -13.17 26.54 13.41
N ALA A 170 -12.53 27.37 14.23
CA ALA A 170 -11.12 27.21 14.58
C ALA A 170 -10.87 25.90 15.37
N ALA A 171 -11.79 25.53 16.28
CA ALA A 171 -11.68 24.29 17.03
C ALA A 171 -11.78 23.05 16.11
N VAL A 172 -12.68 23.08 15.13
CA VAL A 172 -12.82 21.98 14.15
C VAL A 172 -11.59 21.89 13.24
N ALA A 173 -11.09 23.02 12.72
CA ALA A 173 -9.89 23.03 11.90
C ALA A 173 -8.68 22.47 12.66
N THR A 174 -8.48 22.91 13.90
CA THR A 174 -7.41 22.39 14.78
C THR A 174 -7.52 20.88 14.98
N ALA A 175 -8.73 20.37 15.24
CA ALA A 175 -8.93 18.93 15.43
C ALA A 175 -8.61 18.12 14.17
N ILE A 176 -8.88 18.66 12.98
CA ILE A 176 -8.53 18.02 11.71
C ILE A 176 -7.02 18.07 11.46
N ASP A 177 -6.38 19.21 11.73
CA ASP A 177 -4.93 19.38 11.61
C ASP A 177 -4.15 18.43 12.53
N ASP A 178 -4.61 18.23 13.76
CA ASP A 178 -4.02 17.28 14.71
C ASP A 178 -4.06 15.83 14.19
N VAL A 179 -5.12 15.45 13.47
CA VAL A 179 -5.25 14.12 12.85
C VAL A 179 -4.33 13.98 11.61
N LEU A 180 -4.15 15.06 10.84
CA LEU A 180 -3.25 15.09 9.69
C LEU A 180 -1.77 15.17 10.11
N SER A 181 -1.49 15.72 11.29
CA SER A 181 -0.16 15.94 11.85
C SER A 181 -0.05 15.37 13.27
N PRO A 182 -0.24 14.05 13.47
CA PRO A 182 -0.21 13.47 14.81
C PRO A 182 1.15 13.73 15.46
N SER A 183 1.13 14.33 16.64
CA SER A 183 2.34 14.52 17.46
C SER A 183 2.95 13.16 17.82
N ALA A 184 4.28 13.11 17.75
CA ALA A 184 5.11 11.89 17.84
C ALA A 184 5.03 11.17 19.20
#